data_AF-A0A4R6QCM5-F1
#
_entry.id   AF-A0A4R6QCM5-F1
#
_cell.length_a   1.000
_cell.length_b   1.000
_cell.length_c   1.000
_cell.angle_alpha   90.00
_cell.angle_beta   90.00
_cell.angle_gamma   90.00
#
_symmetry.space_group_name_H-M   'P 1'
#
loop_
_entity.id
_entity.type
_entity.pdbx_description
1 polymer ?
#
loop_
_entity_poly.entity_id
_entity_poly.type
_entity_poly.pdbx_seq_one_letter_code
_entity_poly.pdbx_strand_id
1 'polypeptide(L)'
;MSHLIDQIKKGANNFAAYVKKIIDDFFKWLEDLLKSGKADEVFETGKKFPTKLVVGKYSKRTFDINNCGGKILNLSWKEAKITKEGIDVVKKHLSRFETDIWNERMIDRLERVFKNEIELTDFDKRFFTHETREFERYKVLGHEKTTYLDMSEKDFAELWENTHSATLEDYKVFEKIRYDDKTIHSLYHPDVQF
;
A
#
# COMPACT_ATOMS: atom_id res chain seq x y z
N MET A 1 14.11 22.77 -18.15
CA MET A 1 12.86 23.55 -18.01
C MET A 1 11.62 22.66 -18.11
N SER A 2 11.55 21.70 -19.04
CA SER A 2 10.42 20.74 -19.16
C SER A 2 10.19 19.89 -17.89
N HIS A 3 11.26 19.34 -17.31
CA HIS A 3 11.15 18.48 -16.13
C HIS A 3 10.53 19.16 -14.91
N LEU A 4 10.82 20.46 -14.70
CA LEU A 4 10.23 21.23 -13.60
C LEU A 4 8.74 21.51 -13.83
N ILE A 5 8.35 21.80 -15.07
CA ILE A 5 6.94 22.01 -15.45
C ILE A 5 6.14 20.71 -15.29
N ASP A 6 6.72 19.56 -15.64
CA ASP A 6 6.09 18.25 -15.46
C ASP A 6 5.90 17.88 -13.99
N GLN A 7 6.89 18.20 -13.13
CA GLN A 7 6.75 18.02 -11.68
C GLN A 7 5.65 18.92 -11.09
N ILE A 8 5.54 20.17 -11.54
CA ILE A 8 4.49 21.10 -11.10
C ILE A 8 3.11 20.59 -11.54
N LYS A 9 2.96 20.14 -12.79
CA LYS A 9 1.71 19.56 -13.30
C LYS A 9 1.31 18.30 -12.52
N LYS A 10 2.27 17.42 -12.25
CA LYS A 10 2.04 16.21 -11.44
C LYS A 10 1.61 16.57 -10.01
N GLY A 11 2.26 17.56 -9.40
CA GLY A 11 1.87 18.09 -8.09
C GLY A 11 0.45 18.67 -8.07
N ALA A 12 0.09 19.47 -9.08
CA ALA A 12 -1.24 20.04 -9.20
C ALA A 12 -2.33 18.98 -9.41
N ASN A 13 -2.06 17.96 -10.24
CA ASN A 13 -2.98 16.85 -10.46
C ASN A 13 -3.17 16.01 -9.19
N ASN A 14 -2.09 15.74 -8.46
CA ASN A 14 -2.16 15.03 -7.18
C ASN A 14 -2.97 15.83 -6.14
N PHE A 15 -2.81 17.16 -6.11
CA PHE A 15 -3.58 18.03 -5.22
C PHE A 15 -5.07 18.08 -5.60
N ALA A 16 -5.40 18.17 -6.89
CA ALA A 16 -6.78 18.16 -7.35
C ALA A 16 -7.47 16.82 -7.03
N ALA A 17 -6.78 15.70 -7.26
CA ALA A 17 -7.27 14.38 -6.89
C ALA A 17 -7.50 14.25 -5.37
N TYR A 18 -6.58 14.81 -4.56
CA TYR A 18 -6.70 14.86 -3.11
C TYR A 18 -7.96 15.62 -2.65
N VAL A 19 -8.18 16.83 -3.17
CA VAL A 19 -9.36 17.65 -2.83
C VAL A 19 -10.64 16.95 -3.26
N LYS A 20 -10.67 16.37 -4.47
CA LYS A 20 -11.84 15.64 -4.97
C LYS A 20 -12.20 14.46 -4.06
N LYS A 21 -11.19 13.68 -3.62
CA LYS A 21 -11.41 12.55 -2.71
C LYS A 21 -12.04 13.01 -1.38
N ILE A 22 -11.53 14.07 -0.76
CA ILE A 22 -12.11 14.62 0.48
C ILE A 22 -13.60 14.96 0.30
N ILE A 23 -13.95 15.56 -0.83
CA ILE A 23 -15.32 15.96 -1.13
C ILE A 23 -16.22 14.72 -1.34
N ASP A 24 -15.77 13.77 -2.15
CA ASP A 24 -16.53 12.54 -2.45
C ASP A 24 -16.76 11.73 -1.16
N ASP A 25 -15.73 11.56 -0.34
CA ASP A 25 -15.81 10.84 0.93
C ASP A 25 -16.74 11.59 1.92
N PHE A 26 -16.74 12.93 1.91
CA PHE A 26 -17.60 13.74 2.77
C PHE A 26 -19.08 13.52 2.45
N PHE A 27 -19.44 13.56 1.17
CA PHE A 27 -20.81 13.33 0.76
C PHE A 27 -21.25 11.90 1.00
N LYS A 28 -20.39 10.91 0.78
CA LYS A 28 -20.69 9.50 1.10
C LYS A 28 -20.92 9.31 2.60
N TRP A 29 -20.04 9.84 3.45
CA TRP A 29 -20.23 9.81 4.91
C TRP A 29 -21.52 10.50 5.34
N LEU A 30 -21.84 11.64 4.74
CA LEU A 30 -23.07 12.36 5.03
C LEU A 30 -24.31 11.53 4.64
N GLU A 31 -24.28 10.87 3.48
CA GLU A 31 -25.35 10.00 3.02
C GLU A 31 -25.55 8.79 3.95
N ASP A 32 -24.47 8.10 4.33
CA ASP A 32 -24.50 6.98 5.28
C ASP A 32 -25.00 7.42 6.66
N LEU A 33 -24.59 8.61 7.12
CA LEU A 33 -25.05 9.19 8.38
C LEU A 33 -26.55 9.44 8.35
N LEU A 34 -27.08 10.03 7.28
CA LEU A 34 -28.51 10.28 7.10
C LEU A 34 -29.30 8.96 7.05
N LYS A 35 -28.81 7.96 6.31
CA LYS A 35 -29.44 6.62 6.25
C LYS A 35 -29.45 5.90 7.59
N SER A 36 -28.45 6.14 8.44
CA SER A 36 -28.35 5.51 9.76
C SER A 36 -29.35 6.03 10.79
N GLY A 37 -29.98 7.19 10.54
CA GLY A 37 -30.86 7.87 11.51
C GLY A 37 -30.13 8.49 12.70
N LYS A 38 -28.80 8.53 12.70
CA LYS A 38 -27.96 9.07 13.79
C LYS A 38 -27.42 10.48 13.52
N ALA A 39 -27.97 11.16 12.51
CA ALA A 39 -27.51 12.48 12.10
C ALA A 39 -27.57 13.50 13.24
N ASP A 40 -28.69 13.55 13.96
CA ASP A 40 -28.90 14.50 15.07
C ASP A 40 -27.87 14.29 16.20
N GLU A 41 -27.64 13.05 16.62
CA GLU A 41 -26.61 12.70 17.62
C GLU A 41 -25.20 13.17 17.19
N VAL A 42 -24.85 12.94 15.92
CA VAL A 42 -23.53 13.28 15.38
C VAL A 42 -23.33 14.80 15.25
N PHE A 43 -24.38 15.54 14.87
CA PHE A 43 -24.33 17.00 14.77
C PHE A 43 -24.32 17.67 16.15
N GLU A 44 -25.12 17.17 17.11
CA GLU A 44 -25.14 17.68 18.49
C GLU A 44 -23.82 17.45 19.23
N THR A 45 -23.18 16.29 19.01
CA THR A 45 -21.88 15.97 19.60
C THR A 45 -20.70 16.64 18.90
N GLY A 46 -20.93 17.31 17.76
CA GLY A 46 -19.87 17.96 16.96
C GLY A 46 -18.87 16.99 16.35
N LYS A 47 -19.25 15.72 16.15
CA LYS A 47 -18.37 14.68 15.60
C LYS A 47 -18.04 15.02 14.14
N LYS A 48 -16.74 15.17 13.86
CA LYS A 48 -16.24 15.60 12.55
C LYS A 48 -16.22 14.47 11.53
N PHE A 49 -16.35 14.85 10.26
CA PHE A 49 -16.13 13.96 9.12
C PHE A 49 -14.78 13.22 9.25
N PRO A 50 -14.77 11.87 9.28
CA PRO A 50 -13.63 11.10 9.79
C PRO A 50 -12.61 10.73 8.71
N THR A 51 -12.34 11.56 7.70
CA THR A 51 -11.18 11.31 6.83
C THR A 51 -9.92 11.92 7.44
N LYS A 52 -8.87 11.10 7.53
CA LYS A 52 -7.53 11.61 7.82
C LYS A 52 -6.58 11.15 6.73
N LEU A 53 -6.84 11.68 5.54
CA LEU A 53 -5.92 11.56 4.42
C LEU A 53 -4.61 12.28 4.78
N VAL A 54 -3.49 11.59 4.56
CA VAL A 54 -2.15 12.12 4.77
C VAL A 54 -1.28 11.79 3.57
N VAL A 55 -0.25 12.60 3.33
CA VAL A 55 0.82 12.26 2.40
C VAL A 55 1.93 11.55 3.18
N GLY A 56 2.22 10.31 2.81
CA GLY A 56 3.27 9.50 3.44
C GLY A 56 4.66 10.09 3.24
N LYS A 57 5.51 9.99 4.27
CA LYS A 57 6.88 10.50 4.21
C LYS A 57 7.75 9.63 3.31
N TYR A 58 7.56 8.32 3.33
CA TYR A 58 8.34 7.32 2.62
C TYR A 58 7.64 6.85 1.35
N SER A 59 6.35 6.52 1.44
CA SER A 59 5.54 6.14 0.27
C SER A 59 5.45 7.28 -0.74
N LYS A 60 5.40 8.53 -0.26
CA LYS A 60 5.06 9.74 -1.06
C LYS A 60 3.65 9.70 -1.65
N ARG A 61 2.82 8.79 -1.15
CA ARG A 61 1.45 8.56 -1.59
C ARG A 61 0.47 9.21 -0.63
N THR A 62 -0.69 9.61 -1.15
CA THR A 62 -1.81 10.05 -0.32
C THR A 62 -2.61 8.83 0.07
N PHE A 63 -2.83 8.63 1.36
CA PHE A 63 -3.65 7.52 1.85
C PHE A 63 -4.45 7.89 3.09
N ASP A 64 -5.53 7.16 3.35
CA ASP A 64 -6.37 7.34 4.54
C ASP A 64 -5.86 6.50 5.70
N ILE A 65 -5.38 7.15 6.76
CA ILE A 65 -4.86 6.42 7.93
C ILE A 65 -5.95 5.68 8.70
N ASN A 66 -7.22 6.07 8.54
CA ASN A 66 -8.34 5.39 9.19
C ASN A 66 -8.74 4.12 8.45
N ASN A 67 -8.42 4.01 7.15
CA ASN A 67 -8.80 2.90 6.26
C ASN A 67 -7.58 2.11 5.75
N CYS A 68 -6.49 2.06 6.52
CA CYS A 68 -5.26 1.37 6.14
C CYS A 68 -4.95 0.08 6.92
N GLY A 69 -5.92 -0.46 7.66
CA GLY A 69 -5.75 -1.73 8.39
C GLY A 69 -4.92 -1.63 9.66
N GLY A 70 -5.07 -0.51 10.39
CA GLY A 70 -4.44 -0.27 11.69
C GLY A 70 -3.38 0.83 11.67
N LYS A 71 -2.86 1.16 12.85
CA LYS A 71 -1.88 2.26 13.02
C LYS A 71 -0.60 2.04 12.21
N ILE A 72 0.06 3.15 11.86
CA ILE A 72 1.44 3.10 11.35
C ILE A 72 2.38 2.75 12.50
N LEU A 73 3.26 1.79 12.27
CA LEU A 73 4.24 1.26 13.20
C LEU A 73 5.65 1.73 12.83
N ASN A 74 6.57 1.66 13.78
CA ASN A 74 7.98 1.99 13.54
C ASN A 74 8.80 0.69 13.38
N LEU A 75 8.62 0.00 12.25
CA LEU A 75 9.22 -1.31 12.01
C LEU A 75 10.56 -1.22 11.26
N SER A 76 11.25 -2.35 11.19
CA SER A 76 12.48 -2.53 10.41
C SER A 76 12.45 -3.88 9.68
N TRP A 77 12.87 -3.86 8.42
CA TRP A 77 13.01 -5.05 7.57
C TRP A 77 14.41 -5.68 7.65
N LYS A 78 15.39 -5.01 8.26
CA LYS A 78 16.82 -5.37 8.15
C LYS A 78 17.16 -6.76 8.69
N GLU A 79 16.49 -7.17 9.75
CA GLU A 79 16.70 -8.45 10.44
C GLU A 79 15.72 -9.54 9.98
N ALA A 80 14.98 -9.30 8.89
CA ALA A 80 14.04 -10.26 8.36
C ALA A 80 14.75 -11.54 7.92
N LYS A 81 14.18 -12.68 8.32
CA LYS A 81 14.56 -14.02 7.87
C LYS A 81 13.45 -14.57 7.01
N ILE A 82 13.81 -15.12 5.85
CA ILE A 82 12.85 -15.74 4.95
C ILE A 82 12.50 -17.12 5.50
N THR A 83 11.22 -17.37 5.71
CA THR A 83 10.70 -18.67 6.17
C THR A 83 9.71 -19.22 5.15
N LYS A 84 9.48 -20.53 5.17
CA LYS A 84 8.53 -21.18 4.27
C LYS A 84 7.11 -20.65 4.49
N GLU A 85 6.70 -20.50 5.74
CA GLU A 85 5.37 -20.00 6.12
C GLU A 85 5.18 -18.56 5.64
N GLY A 86 6.22 -17.73 5.74
CA GLY A 86 6.18 -16.36 5.24
C GLY A 86 6.06 -16.30 3.71
N ILE A 87 6.78 -17.17 2.99
CA ILE A 87 6.65 -17.27 1.52
C ILE A 87 5.22 -17.66 1.15
N ASP A 88 4.62 -18.59 1.88
CA ASP A 88 3.23 -19.01 1.60
C ASP A 88 2.24 -17.88 1.86
N VAL A 89 2.50 -17.00 2.85
CA VAL A 89 1.75 -15.76 3.06
C VAL A 89 1.91 -14.80 1.88
N VAL A 90 3.14 -14.58 1.40
CA VAL A 90 3.42 -13.72 0.22
C VAL A 90 2.65 -14.23 -1.00
N LYS A 91 2.72 -15.54 -1.29
CA LYS A 91 1.97 -16.16 -2.38
C LYS A 91 0.46 -15.96 -2.26
N LYS A 92 -0.09 -16.19 -1.06
CA LYS A 92 -1.52 -16.00 -0.78
C LYS A 92 -1.93 -14.53 -0.94
N HIS A 93 -1.09 -13.59 -0.55
CA HIS A 93 -1.36 -12.17 -0.71
C HIS A 93 -1.42 -11.80 -2.18
N LEU A 94 -0.37 -12.14 -2.93
CA LEU A 94 -0.16 -11.78 -4.33
C LEU A 94 -1.14 -12.47 -5.29
N SER A 95 -1.60 -13.68 -4.98
CA SER A 95 -2.59 -14.41 -5.81
C SER A 95 -3.97 -13.74 -5.87
N ARG A 96 -4.20 -12.67 -5.10
CA ARG A 96 -5.47 -11.92 -5.06
C ARG A 96 -5.47 -10.72 -6.02
N PHE A 97 -4.33 -10.41 -6.62
CA PHE A 97 -4.14 -9.34 -7.61
C PHE A 97 -4.08 -9.93 -9.02
N GLU A 98 -4.10 -9.06 -10.03
CA GLU A 98 -3.76 -9.47 -11.40
C GLU A 98 -2.33 -10.03 -11.45
N THR A 99 -2.11 -10.97 -12.36
CA THR A 99 -0.79 -11.57 -12.55
C THR A 99 0.23 -10.53 -12.95
N ASP A 100 1.35 -10.49 -12.22
CA ASP A 100 2.49 -9.63 -12.49
C ASP A 100 3.78 -10.44 -12.52
N ILE A 101 4.56 -10.26 -13.59
CA ILE A 101 5.77 -11.06 -13.83
C ILE A 101 6.90 -10.76 -12.83
N TRP A 102 6.94 -9.55 -12.25
CA TRP A 102 7.94 -9.21 -11.24
C TRP A 102 7.59 -9.87 -9.90
N ASN A 103 6.30 -9.94 -9.56
CA ASN A 103 5.80 -10.68 -8.40
C ASN A 103 6.16 -12.18 -8.49
N GLU A 104 5.93 -12.81 -9.64
CA GLU A 104 6.29 -14.21 -9.86
C GLU A 104 7.79 -14.45 -9.71
N ARG A 105 8.62 -13.59 -10.30
CA ARG A 105 10.08 -13.67 -10.18
C ARG A 105 10.58 -13.43 -8.77
N MET A 106 9.96 -12.52 -8.02
CA MET A 106 10.30 -12.30 -6.61
C MET A 106 9.93 -13.51 -5.75
N ILE A 107 8.79 -14.16 -6.01
CA ILE A 107 8.42 -15.41 -5.33
C ILE A 107 9.47 -16.50 -5.60
N ASP A 108 9.87 -16.74 -6.85
CA ASP A 108 10.94 -17.70 -7.20
C ASP A 108 12.24 -17.36 -6.45
N ARG A 109 12.63 -16.08 -6.47
CA ARG A 109 13.82 -15.61 -5.78
C ARG A 109 13.76 -15.88 -4.27
N LEU A 110 12.63 -15.63 -3.60
CA LEU A 110 12.45 -15.95 -2.18
C LEU A 110 12.58 -17.46 -1.89
N GLU A 111 12.06 -18.32 -2.78
CA GLU A 111 12.19 -19.78 -2.63
C GLU A 111 13.64 -20.24 -2.77
N ARG A 112 14.38 -19.68 -3.72
CA ARG A 112 15.81 -19.97 -3.92
C ARG A 112 16.66 -19.49 -2.76
N VAL A 113 16.35 -18.31 -2.19
CA VAL A 113 16.97 -17.83 -0.95
C VAL A 113 16.68 -18.79 0.21
N PHE A 114 15.43 -19.23 0.38
CA PHE A 114 15.06 -20.17 1.45
C PHE A 114 15.80 -21.51 1.35
N LYS A 115 16.06 -21.98 0.12
CA LYS A 115 16.86 -23.20 -0.15
C LYS A 115 18.38 -22.97 -0.06
N ASN A 116 18.84 -21.75 0.25
CA ASN A 116 20.25 -21.32 0.23
C ASN A 116 20.93 -21.47 -1.14
N GLU A 117 20.16 -21.39 -2.24
CA GLU A 117 20.71 -21.46 -3.61
C GLU A 117 21.28 -20.10 -4.07
N ILE A 118 20.80 -19.01 -3.47
CA ILE A 118 21.29 -17.64 -3.70
C ILE A 118 21.34 -16.87 -2.39
N GLU A 119 22.18 -15.83 -2.33
CA GLU A 119 22.27 -14.98 -1.15
C GLU A 119 21.04 -14.09 -0.95
N LEU A 120 20.65 -13.94 0.31
CA LEU A 120 19.62 -13.02 0.75
C LEU A 120 20.11 -11.57 0.65
N THR A 121 19.33 -10.73 -0.02
CA THR A 121 19.63 -9.30 -0.19
C THR A 121 18.63 -8.41 0.56
N ASP A 122 18.95 -7.12 0.66
CA ASP A 122 18.04 -6.12 1.22
C ASP A 122 16.75 -5.97 0.40
N PHE A 123 16.76 -6.23 -0.91
CA PHE A 123 15.55 -6.19 -1.73
C PHE A 123 14.58 -7.31 -1.36
N ASP A 124 15.08 -8.53 -1.15
CA ASP A 124 14.25 -9.66 -0.72
C ASP A 124 13.60 -9.41 0.63
N LYS A 125 14.38 -8.87 1.58
CA LYS A 125 13.88 -8.55 2.92
C LYS A 125 12.78 -7.50 2.85
N ARG A 126 12.97 -6.43 2.06
CA ARG A 126 11.97 -5.38 1.85
C ARG A 126 10.70 -5.94 1.23
N PHE A 127 10.80 -6.72 0.15
CA PHE A 127 9.67 -7.36 -0.49
C PHE A 127 8.91 -8.26 0.50
N PHE A 128 9.61 -9.24 1.08
CA PHE A 128 9.02 -10.22 1.98
C PHE A 128 8.30 -9.59 3.16
N THR A 129 8.94 -8.62 3.82
CA THR A 129 8.33 -7.94 4.98
C THR A 129 7.18 -7.02 4.58
N HIS A 130 7.25 -6.38 3.41
CA HIS A 130 6.18 -5.57 2.86
C HIS A 130 4.95 -6.42 2.56
N GLU A 131 5.07 -7.43 1.69
CA GLU A 131 3.93 -8.25 1.24
C GLU A 131 3.23 -8.96 2.41
N THR A 132 3.99 -9.47 3.38
CA THR A 132 3.42 -10.12 4.57
C THR A 132 2.66 -9.14 5.47
N ARG A 133 3.21 -7.94 5.69
CA ARG A 133 2.59 -6.90 6.52
C ARG A 133 1.39 -6.26 5.84
N GLU A 134 1.44 -6.05 4.54
CA GLU A 134 0.30 -5.54 3.77
C GLU A 134 -0.87 -6.51 3.84
N PHE A 135 -0.61 -7.82 3.70
CA PHE A 135 -1.65 -8.83 3.88
C PHE A 135 -2.30 -8.81 5.27
N GLU A 136 -1.53 -8.53 6.33
CA GLU A 136 -2.11 -8.34 7.66
C GLU A 136 -3.07 -7.16 7.72
N ARG A 137 -2.76 -6.05 7.04
CA ARG A 137 -3.65 -4.90 6.95
C ARG A 137 -4.95 -5.26 6.23
N TYR A 138 -4.88 -6.02 5.13
CA TYR A 138 -6.06 -6.59 4.47
C TYR A 138 -6.90 -7.46 5.42
N LYS A 139 -6.27 -8.33 6.22
CA LYS A 139 -6.98 -9.16 7.22
C LYS A 139 -7.71 -8.31 8.26
N VAL A 140 -7.06 -7.27 8.79
CA VAL A 140 -7.66 -6.35 9.77
C VAL A 140 -8.89 -5.65 9.21
N LEU A 141 -8.87 -5.31 7.91
CA LEU A 141 -10.02 -4.70 7.22
C LEU A 141 -11.09 -5.71 6.79
N GLY A 142 -10.93 -7.00 7.08
CA GLY A 142 -11.88 -8.04 6.67
C GLY A 142 -11.76 -8.50 5.21
N HIS A 143 -10.71 -8.06 4.50
CA HIS A 143 -10.46 -8.35 3.10
C HIS A 143 -9.47 -9.49 2.88
N GLU A 144 -9.41 -10.48 3.78
CA GLU A 144 -8.48 -11.60 3.66
C GLU A 144 -8.68 -12.39 2.36
N LYS A 145 -9.95 -12.62 1.99
CA LYS A 145 -10.36 -13.44 0.83
C LYS A 145 -10.72 -12.62 -0.41
N THR A 146 -10.75 -11.30 -0.29
CA THR A 146 -11.10 -10.40 -1.39
C THR A 146 -10.01 -10.42 -2.46
N THR A 147 -10.43 -10.62 -3.70
CA THR A 147 -9.64 -10.51 -4.92
C THR A 147 -10.02 -9.27 -5.70
N TYR A 148 -9.21 -8.90 -6.70
CA TYR A 148 -9.49 -7.78 -7.60
C TYR A 148 -10.80 -7.93 -8.39
N LEU A 149 -11.39 -9.12 -8.45
CA LEU A 149 -12.66 -9.42 -9.13
C LEU A 149 -13.89 -9.25 -8.22
N ASP A 150 -13.71 -9.17 -6.90
CA ASP A 150 -14.82 -9.17 -5.93
C ASP A 150 -15.41 -7.77 -5.67
N MET A 151 -14.80 -6.72 -6.22
CA MET A 151 -15.25 -5.34 -6.05
C MET A 151 -14.90 -4.50 -7.28
N SER A 152 -15.38 -3.26 -7.31
CA SER A 152 -15.05 -2.35 -8.41
C SER A 152 -13.54 -2.06 -8.43
N GLU A 153 -13.00 -1.82 -9.63
CA GLU A 153 -11.59 -1.43 -9.82
C GLU A 153 -11.20 -0.24 -8.94
N LYS A 154 -12.11 0.74 -8.80
CA LYS A 154 -11.91 1.92 -7.95
C LYS A 154 -11.78 1.55 -6.47
N ASP A 155 -12.68 0.72 -5.94
CA ASP A 155 -12.67 0.34 -4.53
C ASP A 155 -11.46 -0.53 -4.20
N PHE A 156 -11.08 -1.44 -5.11
CA PHE A 156 -9.89 -2.27 -4.95
C PHE A 156 -8.61 -1.44 -4.99
N ALA A 157 -8.51 -0.50 -5.94
CA ALA A 157 -7.41 0.43 -6.03
C ALA A 157 -7.28 1.29 -4.78
N GLU A 158 -8.40 1.74 -4.18
CA GLU A 158 -8.37 2.48 -2.92
C GLU A 158 -7.92 1.63 -1.73
N LEU A 159 -8.42 0.41 -1.61
CA LEU A 159 -8.00 -0.54 -0.57
C LEU A 159 -6.50 -0.80 -0.66
N TRP A 160 -6.00 -1.08 -1.87
CA TRP A 160 -4.59 -1.27 -2.13
C TRP A 160 -3.80 0.00 -1.81
N GLU A 161 -4.21 1.17 -2.32
CA GLU A 161 -3.56 2.46 -2.07
C GLU A 161 -3.36 2.71 -0.57
N ASN A 162 -4.40 2.46 0.23
CA ASN A 162 -4.35 2.70 1.67
C ASN A 162 -3.42 1.71 2.39
N THR A 163 -3.52 0.42 2.08
CA THR A 163 -2.79 -0.64 2.77
C THR A 163 -1.32 -0.71 2.32
N HIS A 164 -1.05 -0.58 1.03
CA HIS A 164 0.30 -0.48 0.45
C HIS A 164 1.06 0.71 1.00
N SER A 165 0.45 1.91 0.94
CA SER A 165 1.10 3.15 1.42
C SER A 165 1.44 3.07 2.91
N ALA A 166 0.52 2.56 3.73
CA ALA A 166 0.76 2.41 5.15
C ALA A 166 1.86 1.39 5.48
N THR A 167 2.01 0.34 4.66
CA THR A 167 3.08 -0.66 4.83
C THR A 167 4.45 -0.09 4.48
N LEU A 168 4.54 0.72 3.42
CA LEU A 168 5.77 1.45 3.11
C LEU A 168 6.19 2.39 4.25
N GLU A 169 5.23 3.06 4.89
CA GLU A 169 5.50 3.90 6.06
C GLU A 169 5.98 3.08 7.28
N ASP A 170 5.40 1.88 7.52
CA ASP A 170 5.81 1.01 8.63
C ASP A 170 7.32 0.73 8.58
N TYR A 171 7.80 0.41 7.38
CA TYR A 171 9.17 -0.04 7.12
C TYR A 171 10.12 1.05 6.65
N LYS A 172 9.62 2.28 6.48
CA LYS A 172 10.40 3.44 5.97
C LYS A 172 11.00 3.18 4.60
N VAL A 173 10.25 2.50 3.75
CA VAL A 173 10.68 2.09 2.40
C VAL A 173 10.12 3.10 1.40
N PHE A 174 10.99 3.67 0.57
CA PHE A 174 10.58 4.51 -0.54
C PHE A 174 10.20 3.64 -1.72
N GLU A 175 9.02 3.83 -2.30
CA GLU A 175 8.54 3.09 -3.50
C GLU A 175 9.61 2.95 -4.59
N LYS A 176 10.36 4.04 -4.84
CA LYS A 176 11.42 4.11 -5.84
C LYS A 176 12.71 4.64 -5.23
N ILE A 177 13.83 4.07 -5.67
CA ILE A 177 15.19 4.46 -5.25
C ILE A 177 16.09 4.61 -6.48
N ARG A 178 17.20 5.33 -6.31
CA ARG A 178 18.27 5.37 -7.32
C ARG A 178 19.20 4.17 -7.11
N TYR A 179 19.46 3.42 -8.19
CA TYR A 179 20.32 2.24 -8.23
C TYR A 179 21.07 2.22 -9.56
N ASP A 180 22.40 2.22 -9.53
CA ASP A 180 23.28 2.24 -10.72
C ASP A 180 22.79 3.19 -11.83
N ASP A 181 22.66 4.47 -11.46
CA ASP A 181 22.16 5.58 -12.28
C ASP A 181 20.72 5.51 -12.79
N LYS A 182 20.00 4.42 -12.50
CA LYS A 182 18.59 4.23 -12.83
C LYS A 182 17.70 4.49 -11.62
N THR A 183 16.42 4.76 -11.87
CA THR A 183 15.39 4.73 -10.84
C THR A 183 14.65 3.40 -10.93
N ILE A 184 14.67 2.61 -9.87
CA ILE A 184 14.04 1.29 -9.81
C ILE A 184 13.01 1.26 -8.68
N HIS A 185 12.11 0.27 -8.71
CA HIS A 185 11.23 -0.01 -7.58
C HIS A 185 12.05 -0.66 -6.45
N SER A 186 11.89 -0.18 -5.22
CA SER A 186 12.70 -0.65 -4.08
C SER A 186 12.27 -2.00 -3.52
N LEU A 187 11.02 -2.39 -3.78
CA LEU A 187 10.45 -3.66 -3.35
C LEU A 187 10.90 -4.80 -4.26
N TYR A 188 11.21 -4.53 -5.52
CA TYR A 188 11.66 -5.55 -6.45
C TYR A 188 13.19 -5.58 -6.53
N HIS A 189 13.77 -6.78 -6.58
CA HIS A 189 15.20 -6.93 -6.84
C HIS A 189 15.56 -6.37 -8.24
N PRO A 190 16.73 -5.73 -8.44
CA PRO A 190 17.14 -5.25 -9.76
C PRO A 190 17.05 -6.33 -10.86
N ASP A 191 17.54 -7.54 -10.59
CA ASP A 191 17.52 -8.68 -11.54
C ASP A 191 16.12 -9.10 -12.02
N VAL A 192 15.04 -8.76 -11.32
CA VAL A 192 13.68 -9.11 -11.78
C VAL A 192 13.08 -8.02 -12.68
N GLN A 193 13.61 -6.79 -12.59
CA GLN A 193 13.13 -5.60 -13.29
C GLN A 193 13.78 -5.40 -14.67
N PHE A 194 14.88 -6.11 -14.96
CA PHE A 194 15.65 -6.00 -16.20
C PHE A 194 15.69 -7.32 -16.99
#